data_AF-A0A060XWK3-F1
#
_entry.id   AF-A0A060XWK3-F1
#
_cell.length_a   1.000
_cell.length_b   1.000
_cell.length_c   1.000
_cell.angle_alpha   90.00
_cell.angle_beta   90.00
_cell.angle_gamma   90.00
#
_symmetry.space_group_name_H-M   'P 1'
#
loop_
_entity.id
_entity.type
_entity.pdbx_description
1 polymer ?
#
loop_
_entity_poly.entity_id
_entity_poly.type
_entity_poly.pdbx_seq_one_letter_code
_entity_poly.pdbx_strand_id
1 'polypeptide(L)' 'MGNGMNKVVDGLYLGNIRDSENRESLSQNNITHILSVYNNAKPVLEDMTYLCIHAADVSSQNL' A
#
# COMPACT_ATOMS: atom_id res chain seq x y z
N MET A 1 8.87 -4.73 9.63
CA MET A 1 9.72 -4.95 8.44
C MET A 1 9.76 -3.62 7.68
N GLY A 2 10.93 -3.00 7.57
CA GLY A 2 11.10 -1.63 7.02
C GLY A 2 10.98 -0.51 8.07
N ASN A 3 11.62 0.64 7.79
CA ASN A 3 11.59 1.87 8.61
C ASN A 3 10.56 2.90 8.10
N GLY A 4 9.64 2.48 7.24
CA GLY A 4 8.67 3.33 6.55
C GLY A 4 8.56 3.01 5.07
N MET A 5 7.64 3.71 4.42
CA MET A 5 7.43 3.67 2.97
C MET A 5 8.62 4.31 2.23
N ASN A 6 9.10 3.66 1.17
CA ASN A 6 10.24 4.12 0.37
C ASN A 6 9.80 4.57 -1.01
N LYS A 7 10.35 5.69 -1.49
CA LYS A 7 10.15 6.17 -2.85
C LYS A 7 10.93 5.27 -3.83
N VAL A 8 10.22 4.67 -4.77
CA VAL A 8 10.83 3.86 -5.85
C VAL A 8 11.14 4.75 -7.04
N VAL A 9 10.14 5.52 -7.48
CA VAL A 9 10.26 6.57 -8.50
C VAL A 9 9.30 7.72 -8.16
N ASP A 10 9.33 8.80 -8.94
CA ASP A 10 8.39 9.91 -8.76
C ASP A 10 6.94 9.43 -8.84
N GLY A 11 6.18 9.68 -7.77
CA GLY A 11 4.78 9.26 -7.65
C GLY A 11 4.57 7.79 -7.28
N LEU A 12 5.61 6.97 -7.11
CA LEU A 12 5.49 5.56 -6.73
C LEU A 12 6.30 5.24 -5.48
N TYR A 13 5.62 4.64 -4.52
CA TYR A 13 6.20 4.28 -3.23
C TYR A 13 5.86 2.83 -2.88
N LEU A 14 6.75 2.19 -2.13
CA LEU A 14 6.59 0.83 -1.62
C LEU A 14 6.69 0.83 -0.10
N GLY A 15 5.69 0.28 0.57
CA GLY A 15 5.60 0.18 2.01
C GLY A 15 4.86 -1.08 2.44
N ASN A 16 4.84 -1.33 3.75
CA ASN A 16 4.05 -2.41 4.35
C ASN A 16 2.63 -1.92 4.72
N ILE A 17 1.81 -2.83 5.27
CA ILE A 17 0.42 -2.54 5.67
C ILE A 17 0.34 -1.34 6.64
N ARG A 18 1.25 -1.25 7.62
CA ARG A 18 1.27 -0.14 8.58
C ARG A 18 1.58 1.20 7.92
N ASP A 19 2.47 1.17 6.92
CA ASP A 19 2.83 2.38 6.18
C ASP A 19 1.64 2.88 5.35
N SER A 20 0.85 1.95 4.79
CA SER A 20 -0.36 2.26 4.00
C SER A 20 -1.53 2.85 4.82
N GLU A 21 -1.44 2.80 6.16
CA GLU A 21 -2.42 3.35 7.09
C GLU A 21 -1.89 4.60 7.83
N ASN A 22 -0.60 4.94 7.65
CA ASN A 22 0.01 6.10 8.29
C ASN A 22 -0.34 7.40 7.54
N ARG A 23 -1.43 8.05 7.97
CA ARG A 23 -1.94 9.31 7.39
C ARG A 23 -0.88 10.42 7.29
N GLU A 24 0.02 10.53 8.25
CA GLU A 24 1.08 11.56 8.23
C GLU A 24 2.06 11.30 7.08
N SER A 25 2.56 10.07 6.98
CA SER A 25 3.49 9.66 5.92
C SER A 25 2.83 9.75 4.53
N LEU A 26 1.56 9.36 4.41
CA LEU A 26 0.81 9.45 3.15
C LEU A 26 0.63 10.90 2.71
N SER A 27 0.24 11.79 3.63
CA SER A 27 0.05 13.21 3.37
C SER A 27 1.36 13.91 2.98
N GLN A 28 2.46 13.64 3.73
CA GLN A 28 3.78 14.19 3.42
C GLN A 28 4.26 13.84 2.01
N ASN A 29 3.89 12.65 1.50
CA ASN A 29 4.28 12.17 0.18
C ASN A 29 3.20 12.42 -0.90
N ASN A 30 2.11 13.12 -0.56
CA ASN A 30 0.97 13.39 -1.44
C ASN A 30 0.38 12.13 -2.09
N ILE A 31 0.29 11.03 -1.32
CA ILE A 31 -0.34 9.80 -1.79
C ILE A 31 -1.85 10.02 -1.88
N THR A 32 -2.45 9.60 -2.99
CA THR A 32 -3.90 9.68 -3.24
C THR A 32 -4.51 8.33 -3.64
N HIS A 33 -3.67 7.37 -4.02
CA HIS A 33 -4.04 6.05 -4.50
C HIS A 33 -3.22 4.99 -3.78
N ILE A 34 -3.86 3.91 -3.35
CA ILE A 34 -3.22 2.78 -2.69
C ILE A 34 -3.55 1.48 -3.43
N LEU A 35 -2.52 0.78 -3.87
CA LEU A 35 -2.60 -0.59 -4.37
C LEU A 35 -2.23 -1.55 -3.23
N SER A 36 -3.23 -2.25 -2.70
CA SER A 36 -3.06 -3.20 -1.60
C SER A 36 -3.03 -4.63 -2.13
N VAL A 37 -1.90 -5.32 -1.96
CA VAL A 37 -1.71 -6.72 -2.39
C VAL A 37 -1.34 -7.57 -1.19
N TYR A 38 -2.33 -8.21 -0.58
CA TYR A 38 -2.15 -9.15 0.52
C TYR A 38 -3.44 -9.96 0.77
N ASN A 39 -3.38 -10.91 1.71
CA ASN A 39 -4.54 -11.68 2.14
C ASN A 39 -5.65 -10.77 2.71
N ASN A 40 -6.86 -10.83 2.14
CA ASN A 40 -8.01 -10.02 2.57
C ASN A 40 -7.77 -8.50 2.50
N ALA A 41 -7.07 -8.03 1.46
CA ALA A 41 -6.91 -6.61 1.15
C ALA A 41 -8.25 -5.86 1.11
N LYS A 42 -8.34 -4.76 1.85
CA LYS A 42 -9.54 -3.93 1.93
C LYS A 42 -9.20 -2.45 2.04
N PRO A 43 -10.07 -1.56 1.57
CA PRO A 43 -9.97 -0.13 1.84
C PRO A 43 -10.07 0.14 3.35
N VAL A 44 -9.25 1.07 3.85
CA VAL A 44 -9.23 1.46 5.28
C VAL A 44 -9.40 2.98 5.46
N LEU A 45 -8.94 3.78 4.50
CA LEU A 45 -9.03 5.25 4.54
C LEU A 45 -10.09 5.73 3.55
N GLU A 46 -11.07 6.51 4.01
CA GLU A 46 -12.18 7.00 3.15
C GLU A 46 -11.75 8.01 2.09
N ASP A 47 -10.64 8.71 2.34
CA ASP A 47 -10.09 9.79 1.51
C ASP A 47 -9.08 9.31 0.44
N MET A 48 -8.96 8.00 0.25
CA MET A 48 -8.01 7.38 -0.68
C MET A 48 -8.71 6.50 -1.71
N THR A 49 -8.19 6.48 -2.94
CA THR A 49 -8.66 5.54 -3.96
C THR A 49 -7.90 4.22 -3.83
N TYR A 50 -8.62 3.12 -3.66
CA TYR A 50 -8.01 1.80 -3.48
C TYR A 50 -8.19 0.88 -4.68
N LEU A 51 -7.13 0.16 -5.02
CA LEU A 51 -7.21 -1.10 -5.73
C LEU A 51 -6.74 -2.21 -4.77
N CYS A 52 -7.63 -3.14 -4.42
CA CYS A 52 -7.33 -4.23 -3.51
C CYS A 52 -7.24 -5.54 -4.29
N ILE A 53 -6.09 -6.21 -4.22
CA ILE A 53 -5.87 -7.52 -4.83
C ILE A 53 -5.61 -8.54 -3.73
N HIS A 54 -6.48 -9.55 -3.69
CA HIS A 54 -6.37 -10.67 -2.76
C HIS A 54 -5.33 -11.66 -3.27
N ALA A 55 -4.15 -11.64 -2.67
CA ALA A 55 -3.04 -12.51 -3.05
C ALA A 55 -2.26 -12.95 -1.81
N ALA A 56 -1.98 -14.25 -1.74
CA ALA A 56 -1.08 -14.81 -0.72
C ALA A 56 0.37 -14.71 -1.18
N ASP A 57 1.28 -14.52 -0.22
CA ASP A 57 2.72 -14.56 -0.46
C ASP A 57 3.20 -16.01 -0.57
N VAL A 58 2.84 -16.66 -1.67
CA VAL A 58 3.21 -18.04 -2.00
C VAL A 58 3.55 -18.17 -3.47
N SER A 59 4.49 -19.05 -3.81
CA SER A 59 4.99 -19.23 -5.19
C SER A 59 3.93 -19.74 -6.17
N SER A 60 2.84 -20.33 -5.68
CA SER A 60 1.72 -20.80 -6.50
C SER A 60 0.69 -19.71 -6.81
N GLN A 61 0.81 -18.53 -6.23
CA GLN A 61 -0.10 -17.41 -6.48
C GLN A 61 0.12 -16.86 -7.89
N ASN A 62 -0.93 -16.84 -8.71
CA ASN A 62 -0.91 -16.23 -10.03
C ASN A 62 -1.45 -14.79 -9.92
N LEU A 63 -0.56 -13.80 -10.00
CA LEU A 63 -0.85 -12.37 -9.85
C LEU A 63 -0.40 -11.61 -11.09
#